data_AF-A0A3S3M6N2-F1
#
_entry.id   AF-A0A3S3M6N2-F1
#
_cell.length_a   1.000
_cell.length_b   1.000
_cell.length_c   1.000
_cell.angle_alpha   90.00
_cell.angle_beta   90.00
_cell.angle_gamma   90.00
#
_symmetry.space_group_name_H-M   'P 1'
#
loop_
_entity.id
_entity.type
_entity.pdbx_description
1 polymer ?
#
loop_
_entity_poly.entity_id
_entity_poly.type
_entity_poly.pdbx_seq_one_letter_code
_entity_poly.pdbx_strand_id
1 'polypeptide(L)'
;MTISQKPVVGQPVEAIPETIPNGPGAAAILAAGIGCAAIGILALAGDASKAINGLLNFYKPSGALSGVTTVAIIIWLAAWFILARRWGNKTVAMSRVNIGAFALLLVGVLLTFPPFMDLLQGK
;
A
#
# COMPACT_ATOMS: atom_id res chain seq x y z
N MET A 1 -45.98 -23.35 40.82
CA MET A 1 -44.75 -24.02 40.32
C MET A 1 -43.75 -22.92 40.01
N THR A 2 -42.87 -22.60 40.97
CA THR A 2 -41.95 -21.47 40.88
C THR A 2 -40.59 -22.02 40.48
N ILE A 3 -40.18 -21.78 39.23
CA ILE A 3 -38.87 -22.18 38.72
C ILE A 3 -37.82 -21.26 39.38
N SER A 4 -37.05 -21.80 40.33
CA SER A 4 -35.89 -21.11 40.90
C SER A 4 -34.72 -21.22 39.91
N GLN A 5 -34.59 -20.24 39.02
CA GLN A 5 -33.37 -20.05 38.23
C GLN A 5 -32.29 -19.46 39.15
N LYS A 6 -31.41 -20.33 39.64
CA LYS A 6 -30.17 -19.91 40.32
C LYS A 6 -29.28 -19.20 39.29
N PRO A 7 -28.69 -18.03 39.59
CA PRO A 7 -27.89 -17.31 38.61
C PRO A 7 -26.70 -18.18 38.22
N VAL A 8 -26.49 -18.38 36.91
CA VAL A 8 -25.35 -19.09 36.34
C VAL A 8 -24.12 -18.20 36.50
N VAL A 9 -23.62 -18.11 37.73
CA VAL A 9 -22.36 -17.45 38.09
C VAL A 9 -21.27 -18.50 37.92
N GLY A 10 -20.48 -18.39 36.85
CA GLY A 10 -19.28 -19.22 36.67
C GLY A 10 -19.13 -19.94 35.34
N GLN A 11 -19.96 -19.69 34.33
CA GLN A 11 -19.53 -20.08 32.97
C GLN A 11 -18.44 -19.11 32.52
N PRO A 12 -17.25 -19.58 32.13
CA PRO A 12 -16.35 -18.77 31.33
C PRO A 12 -17.16 -18.34 30.12
N VAL A 13 -17.29 -17.04 29.89
CA VAL A 13 -17.73 -16.57 28.57
C VAL A 13 -16.68 -17.12 27.63
N GLU A 14 -17.00 -18.21 26.94
CA GLU A 14 -16.15 -18.76 25.89
C GLU A 14 -16.08 -17.65 24.85
N ALA A 15 -15.03 -16.84 24.98
CA ALA A 15 -14.76 -15.74 24.10
C ALA A 15 -14.50 -16.38 22.75
N ILE A 16 -15.56 -16.51 21.94
CA ILE A 16 -15.47 -16.87 20.55
C ILE A 16 -14.44 -15.89 20.00
N PRO A 17 -13.22 -16.32 19.65
CA PRO A 17 -12.27 -15.37 19.10
C PRO A 17 -12.85 -15.03 17.75
N GLU A 18 -13.54 -13.90 17.67
CA GLU A 18 -13.98 -13.33 16.42
C GLU A 18 -12.69 -12.85 15.73
N THR A 19 -12.00 -13.80 15.09
CA THR A 19 -10.75 -13.53 14.38
C THR A 19 -11.12 -12.83 13.10
N ILE A 20 -11.38 -11.52 13.19
CA ILE A 20 -11.60 -10.65 12.04
C ILE A 20 -10.39 -10.86 11.09
N PRO A 21 -10.60 -11.36 9.86
CA PRO A 21 -9.50 -11.60 8.94
C PRO A 21 -8.76 -10.29 8.66
N ASN A 22 -7.44 -10.29 8.81
CA ASN A 22 -6.60 -9.09 8.63
C ASN A 22 -6.25 -8.82 7.15
N GLY A 23 -6.71 -9.67 6.22
CA GLY A 23 -6.38 -9.61 4.80
C GLY A 23 -6.72 -8.29 4.10
N PRO A 24 -7.91 -7.68 4.30
CA PRO A 24 -8.21 -6.37 3.72
C PRO A 24 -7.26 -5.26 4.19
N GLY A 25 -6.91 -5.23 5.48
CA GLY A 25 -5.98 -4.23 6.03
C GLY A 25 -4.55 -4.45 5.52
N ALA A 26 -4.09 -5.70 5.48
CA ALA A 26 -2.81 -6.06 4.92
C ALA A 26 -2.70 -5.71 3.42
N ALA A 27 -3.78 -5.90 2.65
CA ALA A 27 -3.86 -5.50 1.25
C ALA A 27 -3.67 -3.99 1.07
N ALA A 28 -4.29 -3.17 1.92
CA ALA A 28 -4.15 -1.72 1.89
C ALA A 28 -2.71 -1.27 2.17
N ILE A 29 -2.04 -1.88 3.15
CA ILE A 29 -0.65 -1.54 3.51
C ILE A 29 0.31 -1.88 2.39
N LEU A 30 0.21 -3.10 1.83
CA LEU A 30 1.09 -3.50 0.73
C LEU A 30 0.83 -2.66 -0.53
N ALA A 31 -0.44 -2.39 -0.83
CA ALA A 31 -0.79 -1.49 -1.92
C ALA A 31 -0.16 -0.11 -1.73
N ALA A 32 -0.26 0.49 -0.53
CA ALA A 32 0.37 1.77 -0.22
C ALA A 32 1.88 1.76 -0.53
N GLY A 33 2.60 0.69 -0.13
CA GLY A 33 4.00 0.51 -0.49
C GLY A 33 4.23 0.48 -2.01
N ILE A 34 3.40 -0.25 -2.76
CA ILE A 34 3.45 -0.28 -4.24
C ILE A 34 3.25 1.12 -4.82
N GLY A 35 2.31 1.91 -4.29
CA GLY A 35 2.09 3.29 -4.68
C GLY A 35 3.32 4.18 -4.44
N CYS A 36 3.96 4.06 -3.27
CA CYS A 36 5.20 4.79 -2.97
C CYS A 36 6.32 4.44 -3.95
N ALA A 37 6.53 3.15 -4.24
CA ALA A 37 7.52 2.71 -5.22
C ALA A 37 7.21 3.23 -6.63
N ALA A 38 5.93 3.21 -7.03
CA ALA A 38 5.48 3.72 -8.32
C ALA A 38 5.78 5.22 -8.48
N ILE A 39 5.55 6.03 -7.44
CA ILE A 39 5.92 7.46 -7.46
C ILE A 39 7.41 7.62 -7.71
N GLY A 40 8.27 6.95 -6.94
CA GLY A 40 9.72 7.08 -7.06
C GLY A 40 10.24 6.67 -8.45
N ILE A 41 9.75 5.54 -8.98
CA ILE A 41 10.13 5.05 -10.32
C ILE A 41 9.68 6.03 -11.40
N LEU A 42 8.44 6.52 -11.34
CA LEU A 42 7.91 7.46 -12.33
C LEU A 42 8.57 8.83 -12.26
N ALA A 43 8.92 9.30 -11.05
CA ALA A 43 9.67 10.53 -10.85
C ALA A 43 11.07 10.43 -11.47
N LEU A 44 11.81 9.35 -11.16
CA LEU A 44 13.12 9.09 -11.75
C LEU A 44 13.04 8.99 -13.28
N ALA A 45 12.06 8.26 -13.81
CA ALA A 45 11.90 8.08 -15.25
C ALA A 45 11.53 9.39 -15.97
N GLY A 46 10.69 10.23 -15.35
CA GLY A 46 10.33 11.55 -15.85
C GLY A 46 11.49 12.55 -15.84
N ASP A 47 12.41 12.42 -14.88
CA ASP A 47 13.61 13.25 -14.82
C ASP A 47 14.69 12.76 -15.81
N ALA A 48 14.89 11.45 -15.91
CA ALA A 48 15.89 10.84 -16.79
C ALA A 48 15.55 10.94 -18.29
N SER A 49 14.27 11.06 -18.67
CA SER A 49 13.83 11.07 -20.08
C SER A 49 12.86 12.20 -20.40
N LYS A 50 13.23 13.05 -21.36
CA LYS A 50 12.37 14.12 -21.90
C LYS A 50 11.08 13.58 -22.53
N ALA A 51 11.10 12.39 -23.11
CA ALA A 51 9.92 11.77 -23.70
C ALA A 51 8.90 11.39 -22.61
N ILE A 52 9.36 10.73 -21.54
CA ILE A 52 8.51 10.35 -20.41
C ILE A 52 8.00 11.60 -19.69
N ASN A 53 8.85 12.62 -19.52
CA ASN A 53 8.46 13.91 -18.97
C ASN A 53 7.28 14.54 -19.73
N GLY A 54 7.37 14.56 -21.07
CA GLY A 54 6.30 15.06 -21.93
C GLY A 54 5.00 14.26 -21.83
N LEU A 55 5.09 12.92 -21.78
CA LEU A 55 3.93 12.04 -21.59
C LEU A 55 3.26 12.24 -20.23
N LEU A 56 4.02 12.52 -19.17
CA LEU A 56 3.49 12.72 -17.82
C LEU A 56 3.07 14.18 -17.55
N ASN A 57 3.25 15.09 -18.51
CA ASN A 57 2.84 16.49 -18.35
C ASN A 57 1.35 16.65 -18.66
N PHE A 58 0.50 16.24 -17.71
CA PHE A 58 -0.95 16.38 -17.83
C PHE A 58 -1.41 17.82 -17.53
N TYR A 59 -0.66 18.56 -16.73
CA TYR A 59 -0.98 19.93 -16.35
C TYR A 59 0.25 20.84 -16.41
N LYS A 60 0.25 21.79 -17.37
CA LYS A 60 1.41 22.64 -17.69
C LYS A 60 2.02 23.37 -16.47
N PRO A 61 1.25 23.91 -15.51
CA PRO A 61 1.82 24.60 -14.34
C PRO A 61 2.61 23.70 -13.38
N SER A 62 2.26 22.43 -13.26
CA SER A 62 2.95 21.46 -12.39
C SER A 62 3.87 20.49 -13.14
N GLY A 63 3.85 20.53 -14.48
CA GLY A 63 4.70 19.71 -15.34
C GLY A 63 4.43 18.21 -15.20
N ALA A 64 5.47 17.41 -15.38
CA ALA A 64 5.40 15.94 -15.33
C ALA A 64 4.92 15.39 -13.98
N LEU A 65 5.04 16.16 -12.89
CA LEU A 65 4.65 15.73 -11.55
C LEU A 65 3.14 15.43 -11.45
N SER A 66 2.32 16.14 -12.25
CA SER A 66 0.88 15.87 -12.35
C SER A 66 0.58 14.46 -12.87
N GLY A 67 1.28 14.02 -13.92
CA GLY A 67 1.11 12.68 -14.45
C GLY A 67 1.72 11.61 -13.58
N VAL A 68 2.89 11.87 -12.98
CA VAL A 68 3.52 10.95 -12.01
C VAL A 68 2.54 10.58 -10.90
N THR A 69 1.95 11.60 -10.26
CA THR A 69 1.02 11.37 -9.14
C THR A 69 -0.28 10.71 -9.60
N THR A 70 -0.84 11.12 -10.73
CA THR A 70 -2.07 10.52 -11.28
C THR A 70 -1.88 9.04 -11.61
N VAL A 71 -0.81 8.70 -12.34
CA VAL A 71 -0.52 7.31 -12.71
C VAL A 71 -0.20 6.48 -11.47
N ALA A 72 0.54 7.03 -10.51
CA ALA A 72 0.83 6.34 -9.25
C ALA A 72 -0.45 6.04 -8.45
N ILE A 73 -1.41 6.96 -8.38
CA ILE A 73 -2.71 6.74 -7.72
C ILE A 73 -3.47 5.60 -8.44
N ILE A 74 -3.47 5.58 -9.77
CA ILE A 74 -4.11 4.49 -10.54
C ILE A 74 -3.46 3.14 -10.23
N ILE A 75 -2.12 3.08 -10.20
CA ILE A 75 -1.38 1.86 -9.85
C ILE A 75 -1.71 1.41 -8.42
N TRP A 76 -1.73 2.35 -7.47
CA TRP A 76 -2.08 2.09 -6.08
C TRP A 76 -3.49 1.50 -5.94
N LEU A 77 -4.49 2.12 -6.56
CA LEU A 77 -5.88 1.66 -6.52
C LEU A 77 -6.05 0.30 -7.20
N ALA A 78 -5.40 0.08 -8.34
CA ALA A 78 -5.43 -1.20 -9.04
C ALA A 78 -4.81 -2.32 -8.18
N ALA A 79 -3.63 -2.06 -7.59
CA ALA A 79 -2.97 -3.00 -6.69
C ALA A 79 -3.84 -3.31 -5.47
N TRP A 80 -4.38 -2.28 -4.82
CA TRP A 80 -5.27 -2.44 -3.68
C TRP A 80 -6.50 -3.28 -4.04
N PHE A 81 -7.18 -2.98 -5.15
CA PHE A 81 -8.37 -3.70 -5.57
C PHE A 81 -8.10 -5.18 -5.81
N ILE A 82 -6.99 -5.51 -6.48
CA ILE A 82 -6.57 -6.89 -6.75
C ILE A 82 -6.25 -7.62 -5.44
N LEU A 83 -5.47 -7.01 -4.54
CA LEU A 83 -5.09 -7.62 -3.27
C LEU A 83 -6.28 -7.75 -2.33
N ALA A 84 -7.15 -6.74 -2.25
CA ALA A 84 -8.35 -6.76 -1.43
C ALA A 84 -9.30 -7.89 -1.87
N ARG A 85 -9.50 -8.08 -3.18
CA ARG A 85 -10.26 -9.23 -3.68
C ARG A 85 -9.60 -10.57 -3.37
N ARG A 86 -8.27 -10.66 -3.47
CA ARG A 86 -7.51 -11.90 -3.21
C ARG A 86 -7.46 -12.28 -1.72
N TRP A 87 -7.43 -11.28 -0.83
CA TRP A 87 -7.20 -11.46 0.61
C TRP A 87 -8.43 -11.16 1.48
N GLY A 88 -9.57 -10.79 0.90
CA GLY A 88 -10.77 -10.34 1.63
C GLY A 88 -11.19 -11.25 2.79
N ASN A 89 -11.11 -12.57 2.62
CA ASN A 89 -11.47 -13.56 3.64
C ASN A 89 -10.27 -14.33 4.18
N LYS A 90 -9.03 -13.83 3.99
CA LYS A 90 -7.80 -14.53 4.40
C LYS A 90 -7.12 -13.82 5.54
N THR A 91 -6.63 -14.61 6.49
CA THR A 91 -5.67 -14.14 7.49
C THR A 91 -4.27 -14.28 6.90
N VAL A 92 -3.59 -13.16 6.70
CA VAL A 92 -2.25 -13.11 6.13
C VAL A 92 -1.20 -12.79 7.19
N ALA A 93 0.03 -13.23 6.94
CA ALA A 93 1.16 -12.96 7.83
C ALA A 93 1.58 -11.49 7.76
N MET A 94 1.08 -10.69 8.70
CA MET A 94 1.26 -9.24 8.73
C MET A 94 2.73 -8.81 8.72
N SER A 95 3.62 -9.58 9.35
CA SER A 95 5.06 -9.31 9.36
C SER A 95 5.65 -9.28 7.93
N ARG A 96 5.31 -10.26 7.08
CA ARG A 96 5.78 -10.30 5.69
C ARG A 96 5.24 -9.14 4.85
N VAL A 97 3.97 -8.78 5.08
CA VAL A 97 3.30 -7.67 4.40
C VAL A 97 3.98 -6.35 4.75
N ASN A 98 4.24 -6.10 6.03
CA ASN A 98 4.91 -4.90 6.49
C ASN A 98 6.34 -4.82 5.96
N ILE A 99 7.12 -5.91 6.00
CA ILE A 99 8.49 -5.92 5.43
C ILE A 99 8.44 -5.56 3.95
N GLY A 100 7.52 -6.15 3.18
CA GLY A 100 7.35 -5.81 1.76
C GLY A 100 6.95 -4.36 1.54
N ALA A 101 5.99 -3.84 2.30
CA ALA A 101 5.53 -2.46 2.20
C ALA A 101 6.63 -1.46 2.57
N PHE A 102 7.38 -1.71 3.66
CA PHE A 102 8.50 -0.87 4.07
C PHE A 102 9.66 -0.93 3.08
N ALA A 103 9.95 -2.09 2.50
CA ALA A 103 10.97 -2.21 1.46
C ALA A 103 10.57 -1.39 0.22
N LEU A 104 9.32 -1.51 -0.24
CA LEU A 104 8.79 -0.72 -1.37
C LEU A 104 8.79 0.79 -1.07
N LEU A 105 8.44 1.16 0.16
CA LEU A 105 8.50 2.55 0.62
C LEU A 105 9.93 3.07 0.62
N LEU A 106 10.89 2.31 1.17
CA LEU A 106 12.32 2.65 1.15
C LEU A 106 12.82 2.83 -0.28
N VAL A 107 12.47 1.92 -1.19
CA VAL A 107 12.81 2.03 -2.61
C VAL A 107 12.24 3.34 -3.19
N GLY A 108 10.93 3.59 -3.03
CA GLY A 108 10.30 4.81 -3.54
C GLY A 108 10.94 6.09 -3.00
N VAL A 109 11.27 6.11 -1.70
CA VAL A 109 11.95 7.23 -1.05
C VAL A 109 13.36 7.41 -1.60
N LEU A 110 14.17 6.35 -1.65
CA LEU A 110 15.53 6.40 -2.17
C LEU A 110 15.56 6.90 -3.61
N LEU A 111 14.64 6.43 -4.46
CA LEU A 111 14.51 6.88 -5.85
C LEU A 111 14.06 8.34 -6.00
N THR A 112 13.59 8.99 -4.93
CA THR A 112 13.17 10.41 -4.95
C THR A 112 14.23 11.34 -4.35
N PHE A 113 15.34 10.80 -3.83
CA PHE A 113 16.45 11.62 -3.34
C PHE A 113 17.51 11.88 -4.43
N PRO A 114 17.94 13.14 -4.65
CA PRO A 114 18.90 13.50 -5.69
C PRO A 114 20.19 12.66 -5.70
N PRO A 115 20.85 12.38 -4.56
CA PRO A 115 22.10 11.60 -4.56
C PRO A 115 21.96 10.21 -5.19
N PHE A 116 20.82 9.54 -4.98
CA PHE A 116 20.57 8.22 -5.54
C PHE A 116 20.08 8.31 -6.98
N MET A 117 19.31 9.35 -7.33
CA MET A 117 18.91 9.60 -8.70
C MET A 117 20.11 9.93 -9.58
N ASP A 118 20.99 10.82 -9.15
CA ASP A 118 22.21 11.22 -9.87
C ASP A 118 23.13 10.02 -10.08
N LEU A 119 23.33 9.20 -9.04
CA LEU A 119 24.12 7.97 -9.13
C LEU A 119 23.53 6.97 -10.14
N LEU A 120 22.21 6.79 -10.17
CA LEU A 120 21.54 5.90 -11.14
C LEU A 120 21.47 6.50 -12.55
N GLN A 121 21.46 7.82 -12.68
CA GLN A 121 21.51 8.53 -13.96
C GLN A 121 22.94 8.70 -14.49
N GLY A 122 23.96 8.36 -13.70
CA GLY A 122 25.37 8.45 -14.07
C GLY A 122 25.94 9.88 -14.07
N LYS A 123 25.39 10.78 -13.25
CA LYS A 123 25.86 12.15 -13.05
C LYS A 123 26.81 12.27 -11.86
#